data_AF-A0A2S9T8I0-F1
#
_entry.id   AF-A0A2S9T8I0-F1
#
_cell.length_a   1.000
_cell.length_b   1.000
_cell.length_c   1.000
_cell.angle_alpha   90.00
_cell.angle_beta   90.00
_cell.angle_gamma   90.00
#
_symmetry.space_group_name_H-M   'P 1'
#
loop_
_entity.id
_entity.type
_entity.pdbx_description
1 polymer ?
#
loop_
_entity_poly.entity_id
_entity_poly.type
_entity_poly.pdbx_seq_one_letter_code
_entity_poly.pdbx_strand_id
1 'polypeptide(L)'
;MDTTIIIILIFVLLFILKKFNVLKQISYGGRLESDFQGCYIISYPKSAELHNKGQAFDIDIDEFFRLNPKLKGKIPIEKRLGIRKNDTFSLEMEIKERKKIDRKYSNITKQKLKKKKENV
;
A
#
# COMPACT_ATOMS: atom_id res chain seq x y z
N MET A 1 14.12 -3.87 43.28
CA MET A 1 14.14 -2.95 42.12
C MET A 1 13.20 -1.81 42.44
N ASP A 2 13.70 -0.57 42.43
CA ASP A 2 12.88 0.59 42.74
C ASP A 2 11.77 0.80 41.69
N THR A 3 10.55 1.01 42.17
CA THR A 3 9.37 1.29 41.35
C THR A 3 9.58 2.51 40.44
N THR A 4 10.39 3.48 40.87
CA THR A 4 10.80 4.64 40.07
C THR A 4 11.61 4.24 38.83
N ILE A 5 12.51 3.27 38.94
CA ILE A 5 13.31 2.77 37.82
C ILE A 5 12.40 2.10 36.78
N ILE A 6 11.41 1.33 37.25
CA ILE A 6 10.43 0.67 36.37
C ILE A 6 9.59 1.71 35.61
N ILE A 7 9.13 2.76 36.29
CA ILE A 7 8.35 3.84 35.67
C ILE A 7 9.17 4.56 34.60
N ILE A 8 10.43 4.89 34.88
CA ILE A 8 11.33 5.55 33.92
C ILE A 8 11.55 4.66 32.69
N LEU A 9 11.76 3.36 32.89
CA LEU A 9 11.91 2.39 31.80
C LEU A 9 10.68 2.32 30.89
N ILE A 10 9.48 2.33 31.47
CA ILE A 10 8.21 2.35 30.72
C ILE A 10 8.10 3.64 29.89
N PHE A 11 8.42 4.79 30.49
CA PHE A 11 8.37 6.07 29.78
C PHE A 11 9.38 6.15 28.63
N VAL A 12 10.59 5.63 28.83
CA VAL A 12 11.62 5.55 27.77
C VAL A 12 11.15 4.63 26.65
N LEU A 13 10.56 3.47 26.97
CA LEU A 13 10.02 2.54 25.98
C LEU A 13 8.89 3.20 25.16
N LEU A 14 7.93 3.85 25.83
CA LEU A 14 6.84 4.57 25.18
C LEU A 14 7.36 5.74 24.32
N PHE A 15 8.40 6.44 24.78
CA PHE A 15 9.04 7.52 24.03
C PHE A 15 9.71 7.00 22.77
N ILE A 16 10.42 5.87 22.84
CA ILE A 16 11.03 5.21 21.67
C ILE A 16 9.95 4.77 20.69
N LEU A 17 8.89 4.10 21.17
CA LEU A 17 7.77 3.68 20.33
C LEU A 17 7.10 4.86 19.61
N LYS A 18 6.89 5.98 20.32
CA LYS A 18 6.32 7.21 19.76
C LYS A 18 7.26 7.91 18.78
N LYS A 19 8.54 8.06 19.13
CA LYS A 19 9.53 8.81 18.34
C LYS A 19 9.91 8.10 17.06
N PHE A 20 10.10 6.78 17.13
CA PHE A 20 10.50 5.98 15.98
C PHE A 20 9.31 5.42 15.20
N ASN A 21 8.08 5.69 15.66
CA ASN A 21 6.84 5.29 14.98
C ASN A 21 6.89 3.80 14.56
N VAL A 22 7.51 2.98 15.40
CA VAL A 22 7.97 1.61 15.06
C VAL A 22 6.79 0.73 14.64
N LEU A 23 5.60 1.02 15.17
CA LEU A 23 4.32 0.41 14.78
C LEU A 23 3.99 0.56 13.28
N LYS A 24 4.37 1.67 12.63
CA LYS A 24 4.17 1.85 11.19
C LYS A 24 5.24 1.16 10.34
N GLN A 25 6.45 0.95 10.86
CA GLN A 25 7.54 0.31 10.12
C GLN A 25 7.45 -1.22 10.12
N ILE A 26 6.86 -1.82 11.17
CA ILE A 26 6.76 -3.29 11.29
C ILE A 26 5.58 -3.85 10.47
N SER A 27 4.53 -3.06 10.23
CA SER A 27 3.36 -3.47 9.44
C SER A 27 3.54 -3.25 7.94
N TYR A 28 4.52 -3.91 7.30
CA TYR A 28 4.78 -3.86 5.84
C TYR A 28 5.62 -2.66 5.36
N GLY A 29 6.95 -2.81 5.46
CA GLY A 29 7.88 -2.75 4.32
C GLY A 29 7.99 -1.49 3.44
N GLY A 30 7.27 -0.41 3.70
CA GLY A 30 7.43 0.83 2.96
C GLY A 30 6.67 1.99 3.57
N ARG A 31 7.03 3.22 3.15
CA ARG A 31 6.29 4.42 3.52
C ARG A 31 4.96 4.39 2.77
N LEU A 32 4.00 3.66 3.30
CA LEU A 32 2.61 3.73 2.87
C LEU A 32 2.14 5.16 3.12
N GLU A 33 2.05 5.97 2.07
CA GLU A 33 1.58 7.33 2.20
C GLU A 33 0.12 7.27 2.70
N SER A 34 -0.13 7.93 3.84
CA SER A 34 -1.35 7.75 4.62
C SER A 34 -2.62 8.30 3.96
N ASP A 35 -2.47 8.96 2.81
CA ASP A 35 -3.58 9.50 2.03
C ASP A 35 -4.24 8.44 1.13
N PHE A 36 -3.56 7.31 0.86
CA PHE A 36 -4.00 6.23 -0.03
C PHE A 36 -4.51 6.71 -1.40
N GLN A 37 -4.17 7.94 -1.79
CA GLN A 37 -4.67 8.56 -3.01
C GLN A 37 -3.90 8.03 -4.21
N GLY A 38 -4.63 7.47 -5.18
CA GLY A 38 -4.02 6.86 -6.36
C GLY A 38 -3.45 5.46 -6.12
N CYS A 39 -3.72 4.87 -4.94
CA CYS A 39 -3.43 3.45 -4.71
C CYS A 39 -4.39 2.57 -5.50
N TYR A 40 -3.90 1.40 -5.92
CA TYR A 40 -4.72 0.37 -6.56
C TYR A 40 -4.17 -1.01 -6.17
N ILE A 41 -5.02 -2.03 -6.23
CA ILE A 41 -4.63 -3.41 -5.92
C ILE A 41 -4.68 -4.23 -7.22
N ILE A 42 -3.63 -4.99 -7.50
CA ILE A 42 -3.65 -6.03 -8.51
C ILE A 42 -3.86 -7.37 -7.80
N SER A 43 -4.95 -8.06 -8.12
CA SER A 43 -5.28 -9.35 -7.54
C SER A 43 -5.01 -10.46 -8.54
N TYR A 44 -4.10 -11.37 -8.20
CA TYR A 44 -3.83 -12.61 -8.90
C TYR A 44 -4.51 -13.79 -8.20
N PRO A 45 -4.62 -14.97 -8.83
CA PRO A 45 -5.29 -16.11 -8.22
C PRO A 45 -4.62 -16.64 -6.94
N LYS A 46 -3.33 -16.33 -6.72
CA LYS A 46 -2.53 -16.82 -5.59
C LYS A 46 -1.85 -15.72 -4.76
N SER A 47 -1.96 -14.46 -5.19
CA SER A 47 -1.30 -13.34 -4.54
C SER A 47 -2.04 -12.04 -4.85
N ALA A 48 -1.86 -11.02 -4.01
CA ALA A 48 -2.32 -9.69 -4.33
C ALA A 48 -1.23 -8.67 -4.01
N GLU A 49 -1.14 -7.66 -4.86
CA GLU A 49 -0.17 -6.59 -4.76
C GLU A 49 -0.90 -5.27 -4.55
N LEU A 50 -0.61 -4.55 -3.47
CA LEU A 50 -1.02 -3.16 -3.27
C LEU A 50 0.02 -2.25 -3.88
N HIS A 51 -0.38 -1.47 -4.88
CA HIS A 51 0.45 -0.47 -5.52
C HIS A 51 0.14 0.90 -4.92
N ASN A 52 1.12 1.49 -4.24
CA ASN A 52 1.07 2.83 -3.67
C ASN A 52 2.20 3.70 -4.25
N LYS A 53 1.82 4.62 -5.16
CA LYS A 53 2.70 5.66 -5.73
C LYS A 53 4.10 5.16 -6.13
N GLY A 54 4.15 4.03 -6.83
CA GLY A 54 5.40 3.44 -7.36
C GLY A 54 6.05 2.38 -6.47
N GLN A 55 5.48 2.09 -5.31
CA GLN A 55 5.85 0.94 -4.48
C GLN A 55 4.77 -0.13 -4.56
N ALA A 56 5.18 -1.39 -4.67
CA ALA A 56 4.28 -2.54 -4.66
C ALA A 56 4.52 -3.35 -3.39
N PHE A 57 3.44 -3.74 -2.73
CA PHE A 57 3.46 -4.51 -1.48
C PHE A 57 2.61 -5.77 -1.65
N ASP A 58 3.19 -6.93 -1.35
CA ASP A 58 2.42 -8.16 -1.27
C ASP A 58 1.50 -8.11 -0.06
N ILE A 59 0.20 -8.30 -0.30
CA ILE A 59 -0.84 -8.24 0.73
C ILE A 59 -1.79 -9.43 0.62
N ASP A 60 -2.39 -9.80 1.75
CA ASP A 60 -3.65 -10.52 1.77
C ASP A 60 -4.79 -9.49 1.73
N ILE A 61 -5.68 -9.60 0.74
CA ILE A 61 -6.77 -8.63 0.52
C ILE A 61 -7.73 -8.60 1.71
N ASP A 62 -8.07 -9.76 2.26
CA ASP A 62 -9.04 -9.88 3.33
C ASP A 62 -8.45 -9.34 4.63
N GLU A 63 -7.19 -9.67 4.92
CA GLU A 63 -6.49 -9.12 6.08
C GLU A 63 -6.30 -7.59 5.95
N PHE A 64 -5.91 -7.12 4.77
CA PHE A 64 -5.70 -5.69 4.52
C PHE A 64 -6.96 -4.87 4.78
N PHE A 65 -8.12 -5.32 4.28
CA PHE A 65 -9.39 -4.62 4.51
C PHE A 65 -9.96 -4.86 5.91
N ARG A 66 -9.60 -5.96 6.59
CA ARG A 66 -9.91 -6.16 8.01
C ARG A 66 -9.20 -5.13 8.89
N LEU A 67 -7.92 -4.86 8.61
CA LEU A 67 -7.14 -3.84 9.31
C LEU A 67 -7.53 -2.41 8.89
N ASN A 68 -7.97 -2.22 7.63
CA ASN A 68 -8.31 -0.93 7.06
C ASN A 68 -9.72 -0.89 6.46
N PRO A 69 -10.79 -1.10 7.25
CA PRO A 69 -12.15 -1.22 6.73
C PRO A 69 -12.62 0.06 6.01
N LYS A 70 -12.10 1.23 6.40
CA LYS A 70 -12.40 2.53 5.79
C LYS A 70 -11.91 2.67 4.34
N LEU A 71 -11.01 1.80 3.89
CA LEU A 71 -10.45 1.79 2.53
C LEU A 71 -11.21 0.83 1.61
N LYS A 72 -12.04 -0.05 2.16
CA LYS A 72 -12.87 -0.98 1.39
C LYS A 72 -13.81 -0.18 0.48
N GLY A 73 -13.76 -0.45 -0.82
CA GLY A 73 -14.52 0.27 -1.85
C GLY A 73 -13.91 1.60 -2.32
N LYS A 74 -12.86 2.11 -1.65
CA LYS A 74 -12.14 3.32 -2.10
C LYS A 74 -10.94 2.99 -2.98
N ILE A 75 -10.30 1.85 -2.73
CA ILE A 75 -9.17 1.37 -3.52
C ILE A 75 -9.70 0.43 -4.63
N PRO A 76 -9.43 0.74 -5.91
CA PRO A 76 -9.83 -0.12 -7.02
C PRO A 76 -9.02 -1.42 -7.01
N ILE A 77 -9.69 -2.54 -7.29
CA ILE A 77 -9.10 -3.87 -7.38
C ILE A 77 -9.19 -4.33 -8.83
N GLU A 78 -8.04 -4.50 -9.48
CA GLU A 78 -7.92 -5.05 -10.82
C GLU A 78 -7.64 -6.55 -10.71
N LYS A 79 -8.63 -7.39 -11.05
CA LYS A 79 -8.50 -8.86 -11.00
C LYS A 79 -7.80 -9.38 -12.25
N ARG A 80 -6.84 -10.28 -12.08
CA ARG A 80 -6.03 -10.90 -13.13
C ARG A 80 -6.03 -12.43 -12.99
N LEU A 81 -5.95 -13.12 -14.11
CA LEU A 81 -5.94 -14.59 -14.17
C LEU A 81 -4.55 -15.22 -13.89
N GLY A 82 -3.51 -14.39 -13.70
CA GLY A 82 -2.14 -14.85 -13.49
C GLY A 82 -1.45 -15.29 -14.77
N ILE A 83 -0.12 -15.22 -14.77
CA ILE A 83 0.74 -15.61 -15.90
C ILE A 83 0.95 -17.13 -15.84
N ARG A 84 0.82 -17.83 -16.97
CA ARG A 84 1.36 -19.19 -17.10
C ARG A 84 2.87 -19.07 -17.29
N LYS A 85 3.65 -19.51 -16.29
CA LYS A 85 5.13 -19.35 -16.24
C LYS A 85 5.90 -19.87 -17.48
N ASN A 86 5.29 -20.70 -18.32
CA ASN A 86 5.95 -21.35 -19.45
C ASN A 86 5.71 -20.68 -20.80
N ASP A 87 4.99 -19.55 -20.85
CA ASP A 87 4.69 -18.85 -22.10
C ASP A 87 5.33 -17.46 -22.10
N THR A 88 6.34 -17.27 -22.97
CA THR A 88 7.04 -15.99 -23.12
C THR A 88 6.13 -14.89 -23.67
N PHE A 89 5.15 -15.24 -24.50
CA PHE A 89 4.15 -14.29 -25.01
C PHE A 89 3.22 -13.78 -23.88
N SER A 90 2.87 -14.67 -22.95
CA SER A 90 2.11 -14.32 -21.75
C SER A 90 2.84 -13.32 -20.85
N LEU A 91 4.18 -13.32 -20.83
CA LEU A 91 4.98 -12.43 -19.99
C LEU A 91 5.04 -11.01 -20.56
N GLU A 92 5.26 -10.87 -21.87
CA GLU A 92 5.27 -9.56 -22.53
C GLU A 92 3.92 -8.84 -22.46
N MET A 93 2.83 -9.60 -22.67
CA MET A 93 1.48 -9.06 -22.52
C MET A 93 1.23 -8.55 -21.10
N GLU A 94 1.65 -9.30 -20.08
CA GLU A 94 1.51 -8.86 -18.68
C GLU A 94 2.30 -7.57 -18.41
N ILE A 95 3.53 -7.45 -18.89
CA ILE A 95 4.33 -6.23 -18.71
C ILE A 95 3.65 -5.03 -19.36
N LYS A 96 3.11 -5.19 -20.57
CA LYS A 96 2.38 -4.13 -21.29
C LYS A 96 1.13 -3.70 -20.53
N GLU A 97 0.42 -4.67 -19.99
CA GLU A 97 -0.80 -4.50 -19.21
C GLU A 97 -0.54 -3.85 -17.85
N ARG A 98 0.53 -4.22 -17.14
CA ARG A 98 1.01 -3.54 -15.91
C ARG A 98 1.32 -2.07 -16.20
N LYS A 99 2.08 -1.78 -17.27
CA LYS A 99 2.38 -0.40 -17.70
C LYS A 99 1.12 0.42 -18.01
N LYS A 100 0.08 -0.21 -18.55
CA LYS A 100 -1.20 0.46 -18.85
C LYS A 100 -1.95 0.82 -17.57
N ILE A 101 -1.97 -0.08 -16.58
CA ILE A 101 -2.55 0.16 -15.26
C ILE A 101 -1.82 1.30 -14.54
N ASP A 102 -0.49 1.25 -14.51
CA ASP A 102 0.33 2.31 -13.91
C ASP A 102 0.00 3.68 -14.50
N ARG A 103 -0.07 3.76 -15.84
CA ARG A 103 -0.44 5.01 -16.53
C ARG A 103 -1.86 5.46 -16.20
N LYS A 104 -2.83 4.55 -16.15
CA LYS A 104 -4.23 4.84 -15.81
C LYS A 104 -4.32 5.52 -14.45
N TYR A 105 -3.72 4.93 -13.42
CA TYR A 105 -3.82 5.43 -12.04
C TYR A 105 -2.89 6.62 -11.74
N SER A 106 -1.74 6.71 -12.42
CA SER A 106 -0.85 7.89 -12.36
C SER A 106 -1.52 9.13 -12.95
N ASN A 107 -2.18 9.01 -14.11
CA ASN A 107 -2.84 10.13 -14.78
C ASN A 107 -4.05 10.64 -14.01
N ILE A 108 -4.84 9.74 -13.41
CA ILE A 108 -5.98 10.13 -12.55
C ILE A 108 -5.50 10.96 -11.35
N THR A 109 -4.37 10.57 -10.75
CA THR A 109 -3.78 11.30 -9.61
C THR A 109 -3.34 12.71 -10.01
N LYS A 110 -2.68 12.84 -11.17
CA LYS A 110 -2.26 14.15 -11.72
C LYS A 110 -3.44 15.06 -12.06
N GLN A 111 -4.50 14.52 -12.66
CA GLN A 111 -5.71 15.31 -12.98
C GLN A 111 -6.45 15.78 -11.72
N LYS A 112 -6.57 14.93 -10.69
CA LYS A 112 -7.15 15.32 -9.39
C LYS A 112 -6.35 16.43 -8.72
N LEU A 113 -5.02 16.35 -8.77
CA LEU A 113 -4.14 17.38 -8.21
C LEU A 113 -4.27 18.72 -8.94
N LYS A 114 -4.41 18.70 -10.28
CA LYS A 114 -4.60 19.91 -11.09
C LYS A 114 -5.94 20.60 -10.79
N LYS A 115 -7.05 19.86 -10.75
CA LYS A 115 -8.37 20.40 -10.37
C LYS A 115 -8.40 20.97 -8.95
N LYS A 116 -7.66 20.37 -8.01
CA LYS A 116 -7.56 20.89 -6.64
C LYS A 116 -6.82 22.22 -6.56
N LYS A 117 -5.86 22.49 -7.45
CA LYS A 117 -5.13 23.77 -7.52
C LYS A 117 -5.91 24.87 -8.25
N GLU A 118 -6.84 24.52 -9.14
CA GLU A 118 -7.72 25.49 -9.81
C GLU A 118 -8.89 25.95 -8.94
N ASN A 119 -9.26 25.17 -7.91
CA ASN A 119 -10.36 25.45 -6.99
C ASN A 119 -9.94 26.08 -5.65
N VAL A 120 -8.68 26.52 -5.53
CA VAL A 120 -8.12 27.23 -4.36
C VAL A 120 -7.60 28.57 -4.84
#